data_AF-A0A8T7K5Z2-F1
#
_entry.id   AF-A0A8T7K5Z2-F1
#
_cell.length_a   1.000
_cell.length_b   1.000
_cell.length_c   1.000
_cell.angle_alpha   90.00
_cell.angle_beta   90.00
_cell.angle_gamma   90.00
#
_symmetry.space_group_name_H-M   'P 1'
#
loop_
_entity.id
_entity.type
_entity.pdbx_description
1 polymer ?
#
loop_
_entity_poly.entity_id
_entity_poly.type
_entity_poly.pdbx_seq_one_letter_code
_entity_poly.pdbx_strand_id
1 'polypeptide(L)' 'MITSAQNTQLQEQVAQCPSCNEDTTFTYRGEQRWPERVAQALGVAPEVQLWICNQCHTTISTPESKAS' A
#
# COMPACT_ATOMS: atom_id res chain seq x y z
N MET A 1 12.16 -15.22 -29.84
CA MET A 1 12.30 -14.83 -28.42
C MET A 1 11.05 -14.04 -28.06
N ILE A 2 10.11 -14.64 -27.33
CA ILE A 2 8.82 -14.01 -27.04
C ILE A 2 8.98 -13.26 -25.72
N THR A 3 8.96 -11.93 -25.79
CA THR A 3 9.01 -11.03 -24.64
C THR A 3 7.66 -11.11 -23.92
N SER A 4 7.57 -11.92 -22.87
CA SER A 4 6.43 -11.93 -21.97
C SER A 4 6.38 -10.61 -21.22
N ALA A 5 5.58 -9.66 -21.70
CA ALA A 5 5.16 -8.50 -20.93
C ALA A 5 4.35 -9.02 -19.74
N GLN A 6 4.98 -9.03 -18.56
CA GLN A 6 4.32 -9.36 -17.32
C GLN A 6 3.26 -8.28 -17.08
N ASN A 7 2.01 -8.73 -17.03
CA ASN A 7 0.82 -7.94 -16.82
C ASN A 7 0.88 -7.37 -15.39
N THR A 8 1.53 -6.21 -15.21
CA THR A 8 1.60 -5.51 -13.93
C THR A 8 0.21 -4.97 -13.62
N GLN A 9 -0.63 -5.82 -13.02
CA GLN A 9 -1.92 -5.41 -12.51
C GLN A 9 -1.64 -4.39 -11.40
N LEU A 10 -1.81 -3.10 -11.74
CA LEU A 10 -1.66 -1.99 -10.80
C LEU A 10 -2.68 -2.24 -9.68
N GLN A 11 -2.19 -2.62 -8.50
CA GLN A 11 -3.04 -2.79 -7.34
C GLN A 11 -3.43 -1.39 -6.86
N GLU A 12 -4.73 -1.13 -6.87
CA GLU A 12 -5.32 0.16 -6.51
C GLU A 12 -6.43 -0.07 -5.48
N GLN A 13 -6.54 0.83 -4.51
CA GLN A 13 -7.62 0.81 -3.51
C GLN A 13 -8.20 2.20 -3.32
N VAL A 14 -9.52 2.31 -3.18
CA VAL A 14 -10.19 3.59 -2.88
C VAL A 14 -10.40 3.68 -1.38
N ALA A 15 -9.89 4.74 -0.77
CA ALA A 15 -10.03 5.03 0.66
C ALA A 15 -9.92 6.54 0.90
N GLN A 16 -10.37 6.99 2.06
CA GLN A 16 -10.12 8.35 2.52
C GLN A 16 -8.66 8.47 2.97
N CYS A 17 -7.96 9.48 2.49
CA CYS A 17 -6.59 9.72 2.90
C CYS A 17 -6.51 10.37 4.28
N PRO A 18 -5.79 9.80 5.27
CA PRO A 18 -5.70 10.38 6.61
C PRO A 18 -4.86 11.67 6.67
N SER A 19 -4.07 11.96 5.62
CA SER A 19 -3.23 13.16 5.57
C SER A 19 -3.92 14.35 4.91
N CYS A 20 -4.69 14.15 3.83
CA CYS A 20 -5.37 15.22 3.11
C CYS A 20 -6.90 15.18 3.23
N ASN A 21 -7.46 14.16 3.90
CA ASN A 21 -8.89 13.92 4.09
C ASN A 21 -9.72 13.76 2.82
N GLU A 22 -9.09 13.68 1.65
CA GLU A 22 -9.75 13.44 0.37
C GLU A 22 -10.00 11.95 0.16
N ASP A 23 -11.17 11.62 -0.42
CA ASP A 23 -11.43 10.29 -0.98
C ASP A 23 -10.63 10.14 -2.28
N THR A 24 -9.71 9.17 -2.31
CA THR A 24 -8.76 9.01 -3.41
C THR A 24 -8.44 7.56 -3.67
N THR A 25 -7.98 7.30 -4.88
CA THR A 25 -7.27 6.06 -5.19
C THR A 25 -5.88 6.10 -4.56
N PHE A 26 -5.53 4.99 -3.92
CA PHE A 26 -4.22 4.65 -3.43
C PHE A 26 -3.58 3.64 -4.36
N THR A 27 -2.37 3.94 -4.83
CA THR A 27 -1.61 3.05 -5.70
C THR A 27 -0.63 2.24 -4.87
N TYR A 28 -0.58 0.92 -5.07
CA TYR A 28 0.41 0.07 -4.43
C TYR A 28 1.82 0.50 -4.86
N ARG A 29 2.68 0.76 -3.87
CA ARG A 29 4.06 1.21 -4.08
C ARG A 29 5.10 0.13 -3.80
N GLY A 30 4.72 -0.95 -3.13
CA GLY A 30 5.60 -2.02 -2.73
C GLY A 30 5.31 -2.50 -1.31
N GLU A 31 6.27 -3.21 -0.73
CA GLU A 31 6.16 -3.81 0.59
C GLU A 31 7.43 -3.57 1.40
N GLN A 32 7.27 -3.45 2.71
CA GLN A 32 8.35 -3.48 3.67
C GLN A 32 8.35 -4.84 4.36
N ARG A 33 9.50 -5.51 4.32
CA ARG A 33 9.72 -6.77 5.02
C ARG A 33 10.66 -6.54 6.18
N TRP A 34 10.18 -6.81 7.38
CA TRP A 34 10.94 -6.75 8.62
C TRP A 34 11.32 -8.16 9.06
N PRO A 35 12.55 -8.37 9.57
CA PRO A 35 12.87 -9.61 10.26
C PRO A 35 11.89 -9.86 11.41
N GLU A 36 11.48 -11.10 11.64
CA GLU A 36 10.44 -11.43 12.63
C GLU A 36 10.71 -10.85 14.02
N ARG A 37 11.96 -10.91 14.49
CA ARG A 37 12.37 -10.34 15.78
C ARG A 37 12.07 -8.84 15.90
N VAL A 38 12.19 -8.10 14.79
CA VAL A 38 11.95 -6.65 14.74
C VAL A 38 10.46 -6.38 14.67
N ALA A 39 9.73 -7.14 13.85
CA ALA A 39 8.28 -7.04 13.74
C ALA A 39 7.59 -7.30 15.08
N GLN A 40 8.02 -8.34 15.81
CA GLN A 40 7.54 -8.65 17.15
C GLN A 40 7.85 -7.55 18.17
N ALA A 41 9.08 -7.01 18.14
CA ALA A 41 9.47 -5.93 19.06
C ALA A 41 8.67 -4.63 18.82
N LEU A 42 8.27 -4.37 17.58
CA LEU A 42 7.47 -3.20 17.20
C LEU A 42 5.95 -3.45 17.25
N GLY A 43 5.51 -4.70 17.46
CA GLY A 43 4.09 -5.07 17.46
C GLY A 43 3.42 -4.92 16.09
N VAL A 44 4.18 -5.05 15.00
CA VAL A 44 3.68 -4.91 13.62
C VAL A 44 3.79 -6.23 12.86
N ALA A 45 3.09 -6.32 11.73
CA ALA A 45 3.26 -7.45 10.81
C ALA A 45 4.67 -7.45 10.19
N PRO A 46 5.28 -8.63 9.96
CA PRO A 46 6.60 -8.74 9.33
C PRO A 46 6.59 -8.32 7.86
N GLU A 47 5.43 -8.33 7.20
CA GLU A 47 5.24 -7.77 5.86
C GLU A 47 4.17 -6.68 5.94
N VAL A 48 4.52 -5.48 5.46
CA VAL A 48 3.65 -4.30 5.45
C VAL A 48 3.58 -3.78 4.03
N GLN A 49 2.39 -3.78 3.44
CA GLN A 49 2.15 -3.20 2.12
C GLN A 49 2.15 -1.68 2.20
N LEU A 50 2.75 -1.02 1.24
CA LEU A 50 2.82 0.44 1.16
C LEU A 50 1.99 0.95 0.00
N TRP A 51 1.22 1.98 0.28
CA TRP A 51 0.26 2.57 -0.62
C TRP A 51 0.46 4.08 -0.68
N ILE A 52 0.44 4.66 -1.88
CA ILE A 52 0.61 6.09 -2.07
C ILE A 52 -0.71 6.75 -2.49
N CYS A 53 -1.07 7.84 -1.81
CA CYS A 53 -2.21 8.66 -2.16
C CYS A 53 -1.96 9.39 -3.48
N ASN A 54 -2.89 9.30 -4.44
CA ASN A 54 -2.74 9.99 -5.73
C ASN A 54 -3.00 11.51 -5.67
N GLN A 55 -3.47 12.05 -4.53
CA GLN A 55 -3.69 13.49 -4.35
C GLN A 55 -2.50 14.19 -3.69
N CYS A 56 -2.11 13.75 -2.50
CA CYS A 56 -1.06 14.41 -1.70
C CYS A 56 0.26 13.63 -1.65
N HIS A 57 0.33 12.46 -2.29
CA HIS A 57 1.51 11.58 -2.29
C HIS A 57 1.95 11.07 -0.92
N THR A 58 1.08 11.15 0.09
CA THR A 58 1.34 10.51 1.38
C THR A 58 1.43 8.99 1.21
N THR A 59 2.32 8.35 1.97
CA THR A 59 2.47 6.89 1.97
C THR A 59 1.87 6.32 3.25
N ILE A 60 0.99 5.33 3.10
CA ILE A 60 0.32 4.64 4.21
C ILE A 60 0.54 3.13 4.10
N SER A 61 0.44 2.43 5.23
CA SER A 61 0.59 0.98 5.32
C SER A 61 -0.73 0.20 5.11
N THR A 62 -1.87 0.86 5.24
CA THR A 62 -3.19 0.23 5.11
C THR A 62 -4.20 1.27 4.66
N PRO A 63 -4.72 1.18 3.43
CA PRO A 63 -5.92 1.92 3.05
C PRO A 63 -7.10 1.26 3.76
N GLU A 64 -7.79 1.99 4.63
CA GLU A 64 -9.10 1.52 5.11
C GLU A 64 -10.07 1.55 3.93
N SER A 65 -10.18 0.41 3.25
CA SER A 65 -11.12 0.24 2.16
C SER A 65 -12.53 0.34 2.72
N LYS A 66 -13.32 1.32 2.25
CA LYS A 66 -14.77 1.31 2.48
C LYS A 66 -15.36 0.13 1.71
N ALA A 67 -15.43 -1.03 2.34
CA ALA A 67 -16.31 -2.10 1.88
C ALA A 67 -17.76 -1.57 2.00
N SER A 68 -18.39 -1.27 0.86
CA SER A 68 -19.84 -1.05 0.77
C SER A 68 -20.59 -2.37 0.75
#